data_AF-S0FT28-F1
#
_entry.id   AF-S0FT28-F1
#
_cell.length_a   1.000
_cell.length_b   1.000
_cell.length_c   1.000
_cell.angle_alpha   90.00
_cell.angle_beta   90.00
_cell.angle_gamma   90.00
#
_symmetry.space_group_name_H-M   'P 1'
#
loop_
_entity.id
_entity.type
_entity.pdbx_description
1 polymer ?
#
loop_
_entity_poly.entity_id
_entity_poly.type
_entity_poly.pdbx_seq_one_letter_code
_entity_poly.pdbx_strand_id
1 'polypeptide(L)'
;MVTVDKKHVSTLLLVEAYSEKHKTEEKVAFFHKKYNKDFDQFEKMVRSNEENFIHYDDYMEWKAYKCYLDSINLRIKDLRNGSIQFT
;
A
#
# COMPACT_ATOMS: atom_id res chain seq x y z
N MET A 1 -26.28 11.08 -22.95
CA MET A 1 -26.38 10.16 -21.80
C MET A 1 -25.21 9.20 -21.92
N VAL A 2 -24.21 9.28 -21.03
CA VAL A 2 -23.03 8.39 -21.12
C VAL A 2 -23.42 7.06 -20.49
N THR A 3 -23.65 6.04 -21.32
CA THR A 3 -23.85 4.66 -20.85
C THR A 3 -22.48 4.08 -20.51
N VAL A 4 -22.10 4.17 -19.24
CA VAL A 4 -20.85 3.58 -18.75
C VAL A 4 -21.04 2.07 -18.64
N ASP A 5 -20.31 1.31 -19.46
CA ASP A 5 -20.32 -0.15 -19.40
C ASP A 5 -19.67 -0.66 -18.11
N LYS A 6 -20.21 -1.73 -17.52
CA LYS A 6 -19.74 -2.30 -16.25
C LYS A 6 -18.26 -2.73 -16.30
N LYS A 7 -17.74 -3.09 -17.48
CA LYS A 7 -16.33 -3.39 -17.71
C LYS A 7 -15.47 -2.12 -17.69
N HIS A 8 -16.01 -1.01 -18.17
CA HIS A 8 -15.32 0.28 -18.16
C HIS A 8 -15.11 0.78 -16.73
N VAL A 9 -16.15 0.70 -15.88
CA VAL A 9 -16.04 1.00 -14.44
C VAL A 9 -15.03 0.09 -13.75
N SER A 10 -15.10 -1.22 -14.01
CA SER A 10 -14.15 -2.18 -13.41
C SER A 10 -12.71 -1.90 -13.84
N THR A 11 -12.50 -1.51 -15.09
CA THR A 11 -11.17 -1.13 -15.61
C THR A 11 -10.66 0.13 -14.92
N LEU A 12 -11.50 1.16 -14.76
CA LEU A 12 -11.12 2.38 -14.05
C LEU A 12 -10.73 2.10 -12.59
N LEU A 13 -11.54 1.30 -11.88
CA LEU A 13 -11.25 0.91 -10.49
C LEU A 13 -9.93 0.13 -10.37
N LEU A 14 -9.63 -0.74 -11.35
CA LEU A 14 -8.34 -1.44 -11.40
C LEU A 14 -7.18 -0.46 -11.63
N VAL A 15 -7.32 0.48 -12.57
CA VAL A 15 -6.30 1.50 -12.85
C VAL A 15 -6.04 2.38 -11.63
N GLU A 16 -7.09 2.79 -10.92
CA GLU A 16 -6.98 3.54 -9.66
C GLU A 16 -6.22 2.72 -8.62
N ALA A 17 -6.61 1.46 -8.39
CA ALA A 17 -5.95 0.59 -7.43
C ALA A 17 -4.46 0.36 -7.78
N TYR A 18 -4.12 0.20 -9.07
CA TYR A 18 -2.73 0.09 -9.50
C TYR A 18 -1.95 1.40 -9.29
N SER A 19 -2.57 2.55 -9.52
CA SER A 19 -1.96 3.86 -9.26
C SER A 19 -1.69 4.06 -7.77
N GLU A 20 -2.64 3.72 -6.91
CA GLU A 20 -2.47 3.75 -5.46
C GLU A 20 -1.39 2.78 -4.97
N LYS A 21 -1.37 1.57 -5.54
CA LYS A 21 -0.29 0.59 -5.30
C LYS A 21 1.06 1.20 -5.62
N HIS A 22 1.22 1.77 -6.82
CA HIS A 22 2.49 2.33 -7.25
C HIS A 22 2.98 3.45 -6.31
N LYS A 23 2.10 4.40 -5.97
CA LYS A 23 2.41 5.47 -5.00
C LYS A 23 2.87 4.91 -3.66
N THR A 24 2.22 3.84 -3.19
CA THR A 24 2.54 3.22 -1.91
C THR A 24 3.86 2.45 -1.97
N GLU A 25 4.16 1.78 -3.08
CA GLU A 25 5.45 1.15 -3.34
C GLU A 25 6.58 2.19 -3.39
N GLU A 26 6.35 3.35 -3.99
CA GLU A 26 7.30 4.46 -4.00
C GLU A 26 7.57 5.00 -2.58
N LYS A 27 6.52 5.12 -1.74
CA LYS A 27 6.69 5.50 -0.33
C LYS A 27 7.52 4.48 0.44
N VAL A 28 7.24 3.19 0.26
CA VAL A 28 8.05 2.10 0.85
C VAL A 28 9.50 2.16 0.37
N ALA A 29 9.72 2.40 -0.93
CA ALA A 29 11.07 2.55 -1.50
C ALA A 29 11.80 3.78 -0.97
N PHE A 30 11.07 4.87 -0.69
CA PHE A 30 11.61 6.06 -0.06
C PHE A 30 12.13 5.77 1.35
N PHE A 31 11.38 5.02 2.17
CA PHE A 31 11.87 4.61 3.49
C PHE A 31 13.08 3.68 3.42
N HIS A 32 13.06 2.72 2.49
CA HIS A 32 14.23 1.89 2.21
C HIS A 32 15.46 2.73 1.88
N LYS A 33 15.32 3.77 1.04
CA LYS A 33 16.42 4.68 0.70
C LYS A 33 16.83 5.57 1.88
N LYS A 34 15.87 6.10 2.65
CA LYS A 34 16.08 6.99 3.80
C LYS A 34 16.89 6.29 4.90
N TYR A 35 16.56 5.04 5.19
CA TYR A 35 17.23 4.27 6.25
C TYR A 35 18.33 3.34 5.74
N ASN A 36 18.39 3.09 4.43
CA ASN A 36 19.31 2.16 3.77
C ASN A 36 19.36 0.79 4.48
N LYS A 37 18.18 0.35 4.94
CA LYS A 37 17.95 -0.85 5.73
C LYS A 37 16.66 -1.50 5.25
N ASP A 38 16.57 -2.81 5.42
CA ASP A 38 15.32 -3.52 5.26
C ASP A 38 14.34 -3.18 6.39
N PHE A 39 13.04 -3.30 6.12
CA PHE A 39 11.99 -3.09 7.12
C PHE A 39 12.24 -3.89 8.41
N ASP A 40 12.69 -5.15 8.30
CA ASP A 40 13.01 -6.00 9.46
C ASP A 40 14.19 -5.46 10.28
N GLN A 41 15.22 -4.95 9.59
CA GLN A 41 16.37 -4.33 10.24
C GLN A 41 16.00 -3.01 10.91
N PHE A 42 15.13 -2.23 10.27
CA PHE A 42 14.59 -0.99 10.83
C PHE A 42 13.70 -1.28 12.05
N GLU A 43 12.83 -2.30 11.99
CA GLU A 43 12.01 -2.73 13.13
C GLU A 43 12.89 -3.11 14.32
N LYS A 44 13.94 -3.90 14.10
CA LYS A 44 14.90 -4.26 15.16
C LYS A 44 15.61 -3.03 15.71
N MET A 45 16.03 -2.11 14.84
CA MET A 45 16.67 -0.86 15.25
C MET A 45 15.75 0.02 16.12
N VAL A 46 14.48 0.14 15.75
CA VAL A 46 13.47 0.93 16.47
C VAL A 46 13.15 0.30 17.83
N ARG A 47 13.13 -1.04 17.93
CA ARG A 47 12.92 -1.75 19.19
C ARG A 47 14.15 -1.77 20.12
N SER A 48 15.35 -1.70 19.56
CA SER A 48 16.61 -1.77 20.33
C SER A 48 17.19 -0.42 20.71
N ASN A 49 16.80 0.68 20.06
CA ASN A 49 17.22 2.03 20.45
C ASN A 49 16.31 2.62 21.53
N GLU A 50 16.86 3.58 22.28
CA GLU A 50 16.14 4.46 23.20
C GLU A 50 14.96 5.13 22.45
N GLU A 51 13.80 5.23 23.11
CA GLU A 51 12.49 5.58 22.52
C GLU A 51 12.52 6.86 21.68
N ASN A 52 12.82 6.71 20.39
CA ASN A 52 12.82 7.81 19.45
C ASN A 52 11.48 7.84 18.73
N PHE A 53 10.58 8.70 19.21
CA PHE A 53 9.23 8.87 18.67
C PHE A 53 9.22 9.11 17.16
N ILE A 54 10.23 9.80 16.60
CA ILE A 54 10.33 10.06 15.16
C ILE A 54 10.56 8.75 14.41
N HIS A 55 11.50 7.92 14.89
CA HIS A 55 11.76 6.61 14.29
C HIS A 55 10.57 5.65 14.42
N TYR A 56 9.82 5.74 15.52
CA TYR A 56 8.61 4.95 15.71
C TYR A 56 7.48 5.39 14.78
N ASP A 57 7.31 6.69 14.57
CA ASP A 57 6.33 7.25 13.62
C ASP A 57 6.65 6.81 12.19
N ASP A 58 7.91 6.97 11.77
CA ASP A 58 8.41 6.48 10.48
C ASP A 58 8.22 4.94 10.34
N TYR A 59 8.40 4.17 11.41
CA TYR A 59 8.16 2.72 11.43
C TYR A 59 6.68 2.37 11.26
N MET A 60 5.81 3.07 11.99
CA MET A 60 4.37 2.85 11.90
C MET A 60 3.84 3.23 10.53
N GLU A 61 4.29 4.34 9.95
CA GLU A 61 3.93 4.75 8.59
C GLU A 61 4.40 3.71 7.56
N TRP A 62 5.65 3.23 7.66
CA TRP A 62 6.15 2.20 6.75
C TRP A 62 5.38 0.87 6.88
N LYS A 63 5.07 0.45 8.11
CA LYS A 63 4.26 -0.74 8.37
C LYS A 63 2.84 -0.59 7.81
N ALA A 64 2.24 0.58 7.98
CA ALA A 64 0.92 0.89 7.43
C ALA A 64 0.92 0.81 5.91
N TYR A 65 1.92 1.38 5.23
CA TYR A 65 2.03 1.27 3.78
C TYR A 65 2.19 -0.17 3.29
N LYS A 66 2.95 -1.02 4.00
CA LYS A 66 3.01 -2.46 3.66
C LYS A 66 1.65 -3.15 3.81
N CYS A 67 0.93 -2.87 4.88
CA CYS A 67 -0.42 -3.42 5.09
C CYS A 67 -1.41 -2.90 4.03
N TYR A 68 -1.29 -1.63 3.65
CA TYR A 68 -2.09 -1.01 2.61
C TYR A 68 -1.81 -1.65 1.25
N LEU A 69 -0.55 -1.96 0.92
CA LEU A 69 -0.20 -2.69 -0.29
C LEU A 69 -0.85 -4.07 -0.33
N ASP A 70 -0.84 -4.81 0.77
CA ASP A 70 -1.50 -6.12 0.84
C ASP A 70 -3.01 -5.99 0.58
N SER A 71 -3.64 -5.01 1.23
CA SER A 71 -5.06 -4.69 1.06
C SER A 71 -5.41 -4.29 -0.38
N ILE A 72 -4.58 -3.46 -1.02
CA ILE A 72 -4.76 -3.08 -2.43
C ILE A 72 -4.59 -4.30 -3.34
N ASN A 73 -3.61 -5.17 -3.10
CA ASN A 73 -3.45 -6.39 -3.89
C ASN A 73 -4.64 -7.34 -3.74
N LEU A 74 -5.19 -7.47 -2.52
CA LEU A 74 -6.45 -8.18 -2.26
C LEU A 74 -7.60 -7.57 -3.04
N ARG A 75 -7.75 -6.24 -3.00
CA ARG A 75 -8.79 -5.51 -3.75
C ARG A 75 -8.64 -5.69 -5.27
N ILE A 76 -7.42 -5.63 -5.81
CA ILE A 76 -7.14 -5.91 -7.24
C ILE A 76 -7.53 -7.35 -7.58
N LYS A 77 -7.19 -8.31 -6.71
CA LYS A 77 -7.54 -9.72 -6.89
C LYS A 77 -9.06 -9.91 -6.91
N ASP A 78 -9.77 -9.27 -5.99
CA ASP A 78 -11.24 -9.34 -5.89
C ASP A 78 -11.94 -8.70 -7.11
N LEU A 79 -11.50 -7.50 -7.50
CA LEU A 79 -11.93 -6.79 -8.71
C LEU A 79 -11.70 -7.66 -9.96
N ARG A 80 -10.56 -8.35 -10.04
CA ARG A 80 -10.22 -9.24 -11.16
C ARG A 80 -11.03 -10.54 -11.17
N ASN A 81 -11.37 -11.08 -10.00
CA ASN A 81 -12.15 -12.32 -9.88
C ASN A 81 -13.66 -12.09 -10.09
N GLY A 82 -14.09 -10.83 -10.32
CA GLY A 82 -15.49 -10.49 -10.55
C GLY A 82 -16.36 -10.56 -9.29
N SER A 83 -15.75 -10.62 -8.10
CA SER A 83 -16.41 -10.72 -6.80
C SER A 83 -16.91 -9.37 -6.26
N ILE A 84 -17.15 -8.41 -7.15
CA ILE A 84 -17.69 -7.10 -6.79
C ILE A 84 -19.19 -7.28 -6.50
N GLN A 85 -19.50 -7.71 -5.28
CA GLN A 85 -20.84 -7.59 -4.73
C GLN A 85 -21.08 -6.11 -4.44
N PHE A 86 -21.79 -5.44 -5.35
CA PHE A 86 -22.41 -4.16 -5.03
C PHE A 86 -23.53 -4.47 -4.01
N THR A 87 -23.29 -4.13 -2.74
CA THR A 87 -24.38 -4.01 -1.74
C THR A 87 -25.03 -2.65 -1.91
#